data_AF-A0A9D7BM00-F1
#
_entry.id   AF-A0A9D7BM00-F1
#
_cell.length_a   1.000
_cell.length_b   1.000
_cell.length_c   1.000
_cell.angle_alpha   90.00
_cell.angle_beta   90.00
_cell.angle_gamma   90.00
#
_symmetry.space_group_name_H-M   'P 1'
#
loop_
_entity.id
_entity.type
_entity.pdbx_description
1 polymer ?
#
loop_
_entity_poly.entity_id
_entity_poly.type
_entity_poly.pdbx_seq_one_letter_code
_entity_poly.pdbx_strand_id
1 'polypeptide(L)'
;MKHLMFICVILVVATLASCVQKTYERKVKFLLDVSGMDNIKSVGIRGAQSPLNWETDIEMKPVFKDSMYAIDITFVTGYLFTEVKFVVNGAFELQYQDNRKILFDTTQETTICKIKFNIKS
;
A
#
# COMPACT_ATOMS: atom_id res chain seq x y z
N MET A 1 -39.92 16.57 -27.60
CA MET A 1 -39.56 15.28 -26.97
C MET A 1 -38.28 14.67 -27.53
N LYS A 2 -38.15 14.43 -28.84
CA LYS A 2 -36.94 13.82 -29.45
C LYS A 2 -35.65 14.62 -29.19
N HIS A 3 -35.69 15.94 -29.29
CA HIS A 3 -34.53 16.81 -29.02
C HIS A 3 -34.14 16.87 -27.53
N LEU A 4 -35.13 16.78 -26.62
CA LEU A 4 -34.88 16.74 -25.17
C LEU A 4 -34.19 15.42 -24.78
N MET A 5 -34.61 14.31 -25.38
CA MET A 5 -33.99 13.00 -25.21
C MET A 5 -32.53 12.99 -25.70
N PHE A 6 -32.25 13.65 -26.83
CA PHE A 6 -30.89 13.80 -27.35
C PHE A 6 -29.96 14.60 -26.41
N ILE A 7 -30.46 15.67 -25.80
CA ILE A 7 -29.69 16.47 -24.84
C ILE A 7 -29.35 15.65 -23.59
N CYS A 8 -30.31 14.87 -23.06
CA CYS A 8 -30.06 14.00 -21.91
C CYS A 8 -29.00 12.93 -22.19
N VAL A 9 -29.02 12.33 -23.39
CA VAL A 9 -28.01 11.33 -23.79
C VAL A 9 -26.61 11.94 -23.88
N ILE A 10 -26.49 13.15 -24.45
CA ILE A 10 -25.21 13.87 -24.53
C ILE A 10 -24.67 14.21 -23.14
N LEU A 11 -25.55 14.64 -22.22
CA LEU A 11 -25.15 14.96 -20.85
C LEU A 11 -24.61 13.73 -20.10
N VAL A 12 -25.27 12.58 -20.26
CA VAL A 12 -24.82 11.31 -19.64
C VAL A 12 -23.47 10.88 -20.20
N VAL A 13 -23.28 10.93 -21.51
CA VAL A 13 -21.99 10.58 -22.14
C VAL A 13 -20.86 11.52 -21.72
N ALA A 14 -21.13 12.81 -21.55
CA ALA A 14 -20.13 13.79 -21.10
C ALA A 14 -19.65 13.53 -19.66
N THR A 15 -20.50 13.02 -18.77
CA THR A 15 -20.09 12.68 -17.39
C THR A 15 -19.17 11.45 -17.34
N LEU A 16 -19.30 10.51 -18.28
CA LEU A 16 -18.48 9.29 -18.34
C LEU A 16 -17.02 9.55 -18.78
N ALA A 17 -16.75 10.66 -19.46
CA ALA A 17 -15.41 10.98 -19.98
C ALA A 17 -14.47 11.66 -18.97
N SER A 18 -14.94 12.00 -17.77
CA SER A 18 -14.25 12.92 -16.85
C SER A 18 -13.43 12.28 -15.71
N CYS A 19 -13.33 10.95 -15.63
CA CYS A 19 -12.91 10.29 -14.39
C CYS A 19 -11.50 9.66 -14.38
N VAL A 20 -10.53 10.20 -15.14
CA VAL A 20 -9.14 9.72 -15.02
C VAL A 20 -8.33 10.69 -14.15
N GLN A 21 -8.25 10.37 -12.85
CA GLN A 21 -7.38 11.08 -11.92
C GLN A 21 -5.92 10.90 -12.32
N LYS A 22 -5.17 12.00 -12.42
CA LYS A 22 -3.74 11.97 -12.72
C LYS A 22 -2.99 11.15 -11.65
N THR A 23 -2.21 10.18 -12.09
CA THR A 23 -1.39 9.32 -11.23
C THR A 23 0.07 9.74 -11.22
N TYR A 24 0.78 9.38 -10.15
CA TYR A 24 2.19 9.67 -9.95
C TYR A 24 2.91 8.44 -9.43
N GLU A 25 4.20 8.34 -9.72
CA GLU A 25 5.06 7.39 -9.03
C GLU A 25 5.29 7.84 -7.59
N ARG A 26 5.07 6.93 -6.64
CA ARG A 26 5.29 7.12 -5.21
C ARG A 26 6.21 6.01 -4.73
N LYS A 27 7.48 6.35 -4.49
CA LYS A 27 8.48 5.42 -3.98
C LYS A 27 8.41 5.37 -2.46
N VAL A 28 8.35 4.19 -1.90
CA VAL A 28 8.35 3.96 -0.45
C VAL A 28 9.38 2.92 -0.08
N LYS A 29 10.24 3.26 0.86
CA LYS A 29 11.18 2.33 1.50
C LYS A 29 10.63 1.92 2.85
N PHE A 30 10.24 0.67 2.96
CA PHE A 30 9.81 0.08 4.23
C PHE A 30 11.00 -0.53 4.95
N LEU A 31 11.15 -0.21 6.23
CA LEU A 31 12.10 -0.79 7.16
C LEU A 31 11.30 -1.34 8.34
N LEU A 32 11.24 -2.68 8.44
CA LEU A 32 10.49 -3.38 9.47
C LEU A 32 11.44 -3.95 10.53
N ASP A 33 11.31 -3.45 11.76
CA ASP A 33 11.94 -3.98 12.96
C ASP A 33 11.10 -5.15 13.50
N VAL A 34 11.71 -6.34 13.49
CA VAL A 34 11.15 -7.61 14.00
C VAL A 34 11.93 -8.14 15.19
N SER A 35 12.82 -7.35 15.80
CA SER A 35 13.72 -7.77 16.89
C SER A 35 13.04 -8.32 18.15
N GLY A 36 11.73 -8.11 18.29
CA GLY A 36 10.93 -8.68 19.38
C GLY A 36 10.37 -10.07 19.10
N MET A 37 10.79 -10.72 18.01
CA MET A 37 10.28 -12.01 17.57
C MET A 37 11.42 -13.00 17.37
N ASP A 38 11.19 -14.24 17.77
CA ASP A 38 12.17 -15.32 17.62
C ASP A 38 11.93 -16.13 16.35
N ASN A 39 13.00 -16.77 15.85
CA ASN A 39 12.97 -17.75 14.76
C ASN A 39 12.28 -17.21 13.48
N ILE A 40 12.76 -16.08 12.95
CA ILE A 40 12.22 -15.50 11.71
C ILE A 40 12.52 -16.41 10.52
N LYS A 41 11.48 -16.93 9.89
CA LYS A 41 11.51 -17.79 8.70
C LYS A 41 11.05 -17.05 7.45
N SER A 42 10.07 -16.17 7.58
CA SER A 42 9.55 -15.35 6.49
C SER A 42 9.10 -13.99 6.99
N VAL A 43 9.33 -12.96 6.16
CA VAL A 43 8.85 -11.60 6.39
C VAL A 43 8.27 -11.10 5.07
N GLY A 44 7.04 -10.59 5.13
CA GLY A 44 6.31 -10.12 3.96
C GLY A 44 5.47 -8.89 4.24
N ILE A 45 5.00 -8.30 3.16
CA ILE A 45 4.10 -7.15 3.15
C ILE A 45 2.94 -7.41 2.19
N ARG A 46 1.75 -7.00 2.59
CA ARG A 46 0.54 -6.92 1.76
C ARG A 46 0.00 -5.50 1.74
N GLY A 47 -0.85 -5.18 0.78
CA GLY A 47 -1.37 -3.82 0.66
C GLY A 47 -2.50 -3.67 -0.34
N ALA A 48 -3.19 -2.53 -0.28
CA ALA A 48 -4.41 -2.28 -1.05
C ALA A 48 -4.20 -2.00 -2.55
N GLN A 49 -2.96 -1.76 -2.98
CA GLN A 49 -2.67 -1.27 -4.31
C GLN A 49 -1.40 -1.88 -4.91
N SER A 50 -1.43 -2.08 -6.23
CA SER A 50 -0.33 -2.62 -7.01
C SER A 50 1.00 -1.88 -6.76
N PRO A 51 2.14 -2.58 -6.62
CA PRO A 51 2.30 -4.02 -6.85
C PRO A 51 1.83 -4.92 -5.70
N LEU A 52 1.42 -4.34 -4.56
CA LEU A 52 0.86 -5.10 -3.45
C LEU A 52 -0.58 -5.51 -3.74
N ASN A 53 -1.01 -6.57 -3.06
CA ASN A 53 -2.40 -7.01 -2.96
C ASN A 53 -2.62 -7.65 -1.58
N TRP A 54 -3.85 -8.02 -1.25
CA TRP A 54 -4.20 -8.59 0.05
C TRP A 54 -4.10 -10.12 0.10
N GLU A 55 -3.90 -10.75 -1.06
CA GLU A 55 -3.90 -12.19 -1.26
C GLU A 55 -2.51 -12.81 -1.06
N THR A 56 -1.46 -12.15 -1.55
CA THR A 56 -0.09 -12.68 -1.60
C THR A 56 0.90 -11.80 -0.85
N ASP A 57 1.75 -12.43 -0.03
CA ASP A 57 2.88 -11.76 0.60
C ASP A 57 3.96 -11.44 -0.43
N ILE A 58 4.37 -10.17 -0.50
CA ILE A 58 5.63 -9.83 -1.15
C ILE A 58 6.74 -9.93 -0.11
N GLU A 59 7.73 -10.77 -0.39
CA GLU A 59 8.86 -11.04 0.50
C GLU A 59 9.72 -9.78 0.73
N MET A 60 9.99 -9.47 2.00
CA MET A 60 10.95 -8.45 2.40
C MET A 60 12.34 -9.06 2.58
N LYS A 61 13.39 -8.33 2.21
CA LYS A 61 14.78 -8.81 2.30
C LYS A 61 15.42 -8.45 3.65
N PRO A 62 16.20 -9.34 4.27
CA PRO A 62 16.89 -9.03 5.51
C PRO A 62 17.96 -7.95 5.28
N VAL A 63 17.96 -6.92 6.12
CA VAL A 63 19.07 -5.97 6.28
C VAL A 63 19.99 -6.46 7.40
N PHE A 64 19.38 -6.84 8.52
CA PHE A 64 20.01 -7.55 9.62
C PHE A 64 19.15 -8.76 9.94
N LYS A 65 19.74 -9.94 9.77
CA LYS A 65 19.01 -11.21 9.95
C LYS A 65 18.36 -11.25 11.34
N ASP A 66 17.10 -11.68 11.37
CA ASP A 66 16.28 -11.83 12.58
C ASP A 66 15.97 -10.51 13.33
N SER A 67 16.29 -9.33 12.77
CA SER A 67 16.00 -8.05 13.42
C SER A 67 15.44 -6.96 12.52
N MET A 68 15.92 -6.82 11.28
CA MET A 68 15.53 -5.72 10.39
C MET A 68 15.39 -6.19 8.95
N TYR A 69 14.25 -5.89 8.34
CA TYR A 69 13.94 -6.26 6.96
C TYR A 69 13.54 -5.02 6.16
N ALA A 70 13.81 -5.04 4.86
CA ALA A 70 13.53 -3.93 3.96
C ALA A 70 12.85 -4.37 2.66
N ILE A 71 12.05 -3.48 2.11
CA ILE A 71 11.56 -3.56 0.73
C ILE A 71 11.32 -2.14 0.20
N ASP A 72 11.67 -1.93 -1.06
CA ASP A 72 11.36 -0.71 -1.80
C ASP A 72 10.18 -1.00 -2.73
N ILE A 73 9.14 -0.16 -2.68
CA ILE A 73 7.93 -0.31 -3.48
C ILE A 73 7.64 1.00 -4.21
N THR A 74 7.40 0.91 -5.51
CA THR A 74 6.91 2.03 -6.32
C THR A 74 5.44 1.83 -6.62
N PHE A 75 4.60 2.71 -6.09
CA PHE A 75 3.17 2.75 -6.40
C PHE A 75 2.93 3.74 -7.55
N VAL A 76 2.06 3.39 -8.49
CA VAL A 76 1.57 4.33 -9.53
C VAL A 76 0.15 4.72 -9.17
N THR A 77 -0.01 5.89 -8.54
CA THR A 77 -1.28 6.24 -7.89
C THR A 77 -1.54 7.73 -7.84
N GLY A 78 -2.82 8.12 -7.88
CA GLY A 78 -3.27 9.48 -7.62
C GLY A 78 -3.53 9.76 -6.12
N TYR A 79 -3.52 8.73 -5.28
CA TYR A 79 -3.75 8.86 -3.85
C TYR A 79 -2.53 9.42 -3.12
N LEU A 80 -2.78 10.04 -1.96
CA LEU A 80 -1.74 10.56 -1.05
C LEU A 80 -1.28 9.53 -0.01
N PHE A 81 -1.84 8.33 -0.04
CA PHE A 81 -1.50 7.28 0.90
C PHE A 81 -1.69 5.90 0.30
N THR A 82 -1.12 4.90 0.98
CA THR A 82 -1.42 3.49 0.79
C THR A 82 -1.76 2.82 2.12
N GLU A 83 -2.44 1.69 2.05
CA GLU A 83 -2.68 0.83 3.19
C GLU A 83 -1.86 -0.44 3.05
N VAL A 84 -1.18 -0.82 4.13
CA VAL A 84 -0.31 -2.00 4.17
C VAL A 84 -0.50 -2.76 5.48
N LYS A 85 -0.14 -4.04 5.46
CA LYS A 85 -0.01 -4.85 6.66
C LYS A 85 1.19 -5.79 6.51
N PHE A 86 2.02 -5.85 7.54
CA PHE A 86 3.16 -6.76 7.58
C PHE A 86 2.77 -8.16 8.06
N VAL A 87 3.47 -9.15 7.53
CA VAL A 87 3.30 -10.56 7.88
C VAL A 87 4.67 -11.12 8.25
N VAL A 88 4.77 -11.76 9.40
CA VAL A 88 6.00 -12.44 9.81
C VAL A 88 5.66 -13.85 10.23
N ASN A 89 6.34 -14.86 9.66
CA ASN A 89 6.05 -16.27 9.89
C ASN A 89 4.57 -16.65 9.65
N GLY A 90 3.89 -15.96 8.72
CA GLY A 90 2.46 -16.15 8.44
C GLY A 90 1.52 -15.44 9.43
N ALA A 91 2.03 -14.83 10.51
CA ALA A 91 1.24 -14.04 11.43
C ALA A 91 1.15 -12.59 10.94
N PHE A 92 -0.07 -12.07 10.85
CA PHE A 92 -0.30 -10.66 10.55
C PHE A 92 0.01 -9.78 11.76
N GLU A 93 0.61 -8.62 11.53
CA GLU A 93 0.57 -7.55 12.52
C GLU A 93 -0.85 -7.03 12.71
N LEU A 94 -1.09 -6.38 13.86
CA LEU A 94 -2.34 -5.66 14.13
C LEU A 94 -3.56 -6.54 13.81
N GLN A 95 -3.52 -7.79 14.31
CA GLN A 95 -4.59 -8.74 14.08
C GLN A 95 -5.89 -8.14 14.63
N TYR A 96 -6.96 -8.16 13.81
CA TYR A 96 -8.26 -7.55 14.11
C TYR A 96 -8.29 -6.02 14.23
N GLN A 97 -7.19 -5.33 13.91
CA GLN A 97 -7.13 -3.88 13.80
C GLN A 97 -6.99 -3.44 12.34
N ASP A 98 -7.24 -2.15 12.11
CA ASP A 98 -7.10 -1.52 10.81
C ASP A 98 -5.67 -1.67 10.25
N ASN A 99 -5.57 -1.62 8.92
CA ASN A 99 -4.30 -1.64 8.23
C ASN A 99 -3.49 -0.36 8.53
N ARG A 100 -2.18 -0.43 8.39
CA ARG A 100 -1.34 0.77 8.51
C ARG A 100 -1.60 1.67 7.31
N LYS A 101 -1.94 2.92 7.60
CA LYS A 101 -2.01 3.98 6.60
C LYS A 101 -0.66 4.68 6.47
N ILE A 102 -0.09 4.60 5.28
CA ILE A 102 1.22 5.18 4.95
C ILE A 102 0.98 6.40 4.07
N LEU A 103 1.17 7.59 4.62
CA LEU A 103 1.11 8.83 3.86
C LEU A 103 2.38 8.96 3.01
N PHE A 104 2.23 9.27 1.73
CA PHE A 104 3.37 9.54 0.86
C PHE A 104 3.95 10.91 1.18
N ASP A 105 5.25 10.98 1.37
CA ASP A 105 6.00 12.23 1.38
C ASP A 105 6.03 12.79 -0.05
N THR A 106 5.38 13.93 -0.26
CA THR A 106 5.34 14.61 -1.56
C THR A 106 6.45 15.63 -1.74
N THR A 107 7.28 15.83 -0.71
CA THR A 107 8.42 16.76 -0.72
C THR A 107 9.74 16.07 -1.04
N GLN A 108 9.80 14.76 -0.86
CA GLN A 108 10.96 13.92 -1.14
C GLN A 108 10.67 12.93 -2.27
N GLU A 109 11.73 12.43 -2.91
CA GLU A 109 11.59 11.40 -3.95
C GLU A 109 11.07 10.07 -3.37
N THR A 110 11.49 9.73 -2.15
CA THR A 110 11.15 8.47 -1.48
C THR A 110 10.62 8.73 -0.08
N THR A 111 9.47 8.15 0.23
CA THR A 111 8.94 8.08 1.60
C THR A 111 9.69 6.99 2.37
N ILE A 112 10.31 7.31 3.50
CA ILE A 112 11.01 6.32 4.33
C ILE A 112 10.14 5.97 5.54
N CYS A 113 9.76 4.71 5.66
CA CYS A 113 8.91 4.21 6.73
C CYS A 113 9.68 3.26 7.64
N LYS A 114 10.01 3.69 8.86
CA LYS A 114 10.58 2.84 9.90
C LYS A 114 9.46 2.37 10.83
N ILE A 115 9.25 1.06 10.90
CA ILE A 115 8.08 0.47 11.54
C ILE A 115 8.53 -0.67 12.45
N LYS A 116 7.97 -0.74 13.65
CA LYS A 116 8.12 -1.90 14.53
C LYS A 116 6.94 -2.85 14.35
N PHE A 117 7.23 -4.12 14.12
CA PHE A 117 6.22 -5.16 14.00
C PHE A 117 5.46 -5.31 15.32
N ASN A 118 4.13 -5.47 15.24
CA ASN A 118 3.28 -5.50 16.42
C ASN A 118 2.19 -6.56 16.32
N ILE A 119 2.34 -7.63 17.10
CA ILE A 119 1.27 -8.59 17.37
C ILE A 119 0.49 -8.05 18.57
N LYS A 120 -0.42 -7.10 18.33
CA LYS A 120 -1.48 -6.89 19.33
C LYS A 120 -2.51 -7.98 19.13
N SER A 121 -2.59 -8.89 20.10
CA SER A 121 -3.69 -9.84 20.31
C SER A 121 -4.89 -9.12 20.91
#